data_AF-A0A151TT60-F1
#
_entry.id   AF-A0A151TT60-F1
#
_cell.length_a   1.000
_cell.length_b   1.000
_cell.length_c   1.000
_cell.angle_alpha   90.00
_cell.angle_beta   90.00
_cell.angle_gamma   90.00
#
_symmetry.space_group_name_H-M   'P 1'
#
loop_
_entity.id
_entity.type
_entity.pdbx_description
1 polymer ?
#
loop_
_entity_poly.entity_id
_entity_poly.type
_entity_poly.pdbx_seq_one_letter_code
_entity_poly.pdbx_strand_id
1 'polypeptide(L)'
;MEKIFKVYVYPDGDLPIVHDGPCKDIYSIEGRFLHELEYGVGRFRTNDPTAAHVYFLPFSVTWMVKYLYTPDSYDVTPLKHFVSDFVRVISTKYPFWNKTRGADHFMVACHDWGPYASDGNPYLYNTSIRVLCNANTSEGFNPLKDVPLPEIHLHGGEVSPKLLSPPPDNAPRRYTAFFAGGMHGPIRPILLHHWKNRDDDIRVYEYLPKDQDLDYYSFMLNSKFCLCPSGYEVASPRIVESIYAECVPVILSKNYTLPFSDVLRWEGFSVQVDVSDIPRLKEVLSAISEREYRKLKNGVTAVRRHFTLNQPAKRFDVFHMILHSIWLRRLDIDLR
;
A
#
# COMPACT_ATOMS: atom_id res chain seq x y z
N MET A 1 -10.05 -9.78 -18.06
CA MET A 1 -10.37 -8.79 -17.01
C MET A 1 -10.89 -7.49 -17.61
N GLU A 2 -10.07 -6.60 -18.20
CA GLU A 2 -10.47 -5.23 -18.63
C GLU A 2 -11.75 -5.09 -19.48
N LYS A 3 -12.07 -6.08 -20.32
CA LYS A 3 -13.26 -6.04 -21.19
C LYS A 3 -14.56 -6.47 -20.51
N ILE A 4 -14.47 -7.27 -19.46
CA ILE A 4 -15.62 -7.98 -18.88
C ILE A 4 -15.82 -7.66 -17.40
N PHE A 5 -14.76 -7.33 -16.66
CA PHE A 5 -14.82 -7.19 -15.22
C PHE A 5 -15.70 -6.01 -14.82
N LYS A 6 -16.68 -6.27 -13.96
CA LYS A 6 -17.64 -5.29 -13.47
C LYS A 6 -17.71 -5.29 -11.96
N VAL A 7 -17.67 -4.09 -11.40
CA VAL A 7 -17.77 -3.81 -9.98
C VAL A 7 -19.07 -3.06 -9.73
N TYR A 8 -19.93 -3.60 -8.88
CA TYR A 8 -21.07 -2.84 -8.37
C TYR A 8 -20.67 -2.13 -7.08
N VAL A 9 -20.92 -0.83 -7.01
CA VAL A 9 -20.68 -0.03 -5.80
C VAL A 9 -22.01 0.15 -5.10
N TYR A 10 -22.13 -0.31 -3.85
CA TYR A 10 -23.35 -0.10 -3.08
C TYR A 10 -23.59 1.40 -2.87
N PRO A 11 -24.80 1.92 -3.10
CA PRO A 11 -25.08 3.36 -2.97
C PRO A 11 -25.40 3.80 -1.53
N ASP A 12 -25.37 2.87 -0.57
CA ASP A 12 -25.76 3.11 0.81
C ASP A 12 -24.62 3.72 1.62
N GLY A 13 -24.99 4.59 2.56
CA GLY A 13 -24.08 5.27 3.47
C GLY A 13 -23.92 6.75 3.11
N ASP A 14 -23.52 7.53 4.11
CA ASP A 14 -23.41 8.98 3.98
C ASP A 14 -21.95 9.44 4.00
N LEU A 15 -21.71 10.54 3.28
CA LEU A 15 -20.46 11.28 3.36
C LEU A 15 -20.25 11.81 4.79
N PRO A 16 -18.99 11.94 5.27
CA PRO A 16 -17.76 11.64 4.54
C PRO A 16 -17.27 10.19 4.74
N ILE A 17 -17.85 9.38 5.62
CA ILE A 17 -17.30 8.06 5.96
C ILE A 17 -17.49 7.05 4.81
N VAL A 18 -18.55 7.22 4.02
CA VAL A 18 -18.86 6.38 2.85
C VAL A 18 -18.84 7.22 1.59
N HIS A 19 -18.41 6.63 0.47
CA HIS A 19 -18.27 7.28 -0.85
C HIS A 19 -17.20 8.38 -0.93
N ASP A 20 -16.39 8.54 0.11
CA ASP A 20 -15.25 9.44 0.13
C ASP A 20 -14.10 8.81 0.95
N GLY A 21 -12.88 9.31 0.72
CA GLY A 21 -11.67 8.84 1.38
C GLY A 21 -10.57 9.90 1.33
N PRO A 22 -9.54 9.76 2.17
CA PRO A 22 -8.38 10.65 2.09
C PRO A 22 -7.76 10.55 0.69
N CYS A 23 -7.55 11.70 0.04
CA CYS A 23 -6.85 11.80 -1.25
C CYS A 23 -5.48 12.49 -1.15
N LYS A 24 -5.01 12.70 0.08
CA LYS A 24 -3.76 13.37 0.45
C LYS A 24 -3.09 12.60 1.59
N ASP A 25 -1.80 12.84 1.79
CA ASP A 25 -0.99 12.20 2.83
C ASP A 25 -0.80 10.68 2.58
N ILE A 26 -0.32 9.95 3.58
CA ILE A 26 0.13 8.55 3.50
C ILE A 26 -0.97 7.54 3.14
N TYR A 27 -2.21 7.78 3.56
CA TYR A 27 -3.35 6.89 3.28
C TYR A 27 -4.12 7.26 2.00
N SER A 28 -3.57 8.15 1.18
CA SER A 28 -4.26 8.75 0.04
C SER A 28 -4.78 7.75 -1.00
N ILE A 29 -4.18 6.57 -1.08
CA ILE A 29 -4.56 5.53 -2.04
C ILE A 29 -6.01 5.05 -1.83
N GLU A 30 -6.52 5.09 -0.60
CA GLU A 30 -7.89 4.69 -0.26
C GLU A 30 -8.90 5.58 -0.98
N GLY A 31 -8.79 6.90 -0.82
CA GLY A 31 -9.64 7.86 -1.51
C GLY A 31 -9.38 7.92 -3.02
N ARG A 32 -8.12 7.78 -3.47
CA ARG A 32 -7.81 7.76 -4.92
C ARG A 32 -8.43 6.57 -5.63
N PHE A 33 -8.46 5.40 -5.01
CA PHE A 33 -9.14 4.23 -5.55
C PHE A 33 -10.65 4.42 -5.59
N LEU A 34 -11.27 4.86 -4.48
CA LEU A 34 -12.69 5.19 -4.38
C LEU A 34 -13.12 6.16 -5.49
N HIS A 35 -12.43 7.30 -5.59
CA HIS A 35 -12.75 8.33 -6.56
C HIS A 35 -12.63 7.83 -8.02
N GLU A 36 -11.56 7.11 -8.37
CA GLU A 36 -11.39 6.57 -9.73
C GLU A 36 -12.42 5.49 -10.05
N LEU A 37 -12.79 4.63 -9.09
CA LEU A 37 -13.82 3.61 -9.31
C LEU A 37 -15.21 4.22 -9.52
N GLU A 38 -15.53 5.29 -8.78
CA GLU A 38 -16.84 5.91 -8.79
C GLU A 38 -17.03 6.95 -9.91
N TYR A 39 -16.04 7.79 -10.12
CA TYR A 39 -16.11 8.97 -10.99
C TYR A 39 -15.13 8.92 -12.17
N GLY A 40 -14.25 7.92 -12.23
CA GLY A 40 -13.35 7.72 -13.35
C GLY A 40 -14.09 7.36 -14.64
N VAL A 41 -13.33 7.08 -15.70
CA VAL A 41 -13.88 6.84 -17.05
C VAL A 41 -14.51 5.44 -17.14
N GLY A 42 -15.61 5.21 -16.41
CA GLY A 42 -16.74 4.28 -16.63
C GLY A 42 -16.48 2.82 -17.03
N ARG A 43 -15.26 2.28 -16.97
CA ARG A 43 -14.95 0.96 -17.54
C ARG A 43 -15.32 -0.20 -16.62
N PHE A 44 -15.04 -0.07 -15.33
CA PHE A 44 -15.20 -1.16 -14.36
C PHE A 44 -16.49 -1.05 -13.55
N ARG A 45 -16.96 0.15 -13.22
CA ARG A 45 -18.22 0.34 -12.50
C ARG A 45 -19.42 -0.12 -13.34
N THR A 46 -20.37 -0.79 -12.71
CA THR A 46 -21.70 -1.09 -13.28
C THR A 46 -22.80 -0.55 -12.35
N ASN A 47 -23.88 -0.05 -12.94
CA ASN A 47 -25.10 0.30 -12.21
C ASN A 47 -26.09 -0.87 -12.15
N ASP A 48 -25.88 -1.91 -12.96
CA ASP A 48 -26.63 -3.16 -12.89
C ASP A 48 -25.89 -4.14 -11.96
N PRO A 49 -26.43 -4.43 -10.76
CA PRO A 49 -25.81 -5.35 -9.82
C PRO A 49 -25.84 -6.81 -10.27
N THR A 50 -26.67 -7.16 -11.26
CA THR A 50 -26.75 -8.53 -11.80
C THR A 50 -25.64 -8.82 -12.82
N ALA A 51 -25.08 -7.77 -13.43
CA ALA A 51 -23.91 -7.84 -14.30
C ALA A 51 -22.57 -7.79 -13.54
N ALA A 52 -22.62 -7.58 -12.22
CA ALA A 52 -21.42 -7.42 -11.39
C ALA A 52 -20.70 -8.76 -11.15
N HIS A 53 -19.37 -8.70 -11.11
CA HIS A 53 -18.51 -9.83 -10.75
C HIS A 53 -18.10 -9.77 -9.28
N VAL A 54 -17.96 -8.54 -8.76
CA VAL A 54 -17.67 -8.24 -7.36
C VAL A 54 -18.46 -7.02 -6.91
N TYR A 55 -18.64 -6.90 -5.60
CA TYR A 55 -19.41 -5.85 -4.95
C TYR A 55 -18.53 -5.05 -3.99
N PHE A 56 -18.45 -3.75 -4.16
CA PHE A 56 -17.62 -2.88 -3.34
C PHE A 56 -18.41 -2.30 -2.17
N LEU A 57 -17.84 -2.35 -0.97
CA LEU A 57 -18.31 -1.65 0.24
C LEU A 57 -17.55 -0.31 0.35
N PRO A 58 -18.15 0.82 -0.06
CA PRO A 58 -17.42 2.08 -0.28
C PRO A 58 -17.17 2.90 1.00
N PHE A 59 -16.95 2.25 2.14
CA PHE A 59 -16.59 2.95 3.37
C PHE A 59 -15.07 3.18 3.45
N SER A 60 -14.66 4.27 4.10
CA SER A 60 -13.26 4.60 4.37
C SER A 60 -12.92 4.35 5.83
N VAL A 61 -11.99 3.41 6.09
CA VAL A 61 -11.48 3.17 7.45
C VAL A 61 -10.71 4.38 7.95
N THR A 62 -9.98 5.08 7.08
CA THR A 62 -9.27 6.30 7.47
C THR A 62 -10.24 7.39 7.95
N TRP A 63 -11.38 7.54 7.30
CA TRP A 63 -12.44 8.44 7.77
C TRP A 63 -13.15 7.95 9.02
N MET A 64 -13.35 6.64 9.20
CA MET A 64 -13.83 6.13 10.49
C MET A 64 -12.88 6.49 11.63
N VAL A 65 -11.56 6.37 11.44
CA VAL A 65 -10.58 6.81 12.46
C VAL A 65 -10.73 8.30 12.73
N LYS A 66 -10.86 9.13 11.69
CA LYS A 66 -11.01 10.57 11.88
C LYS A 66 -12.29 10.98 12.61
N TYR A 67 -13.41 10.31 12.35
CA TYR A 67 -14.74 10.77 12.79
C TYR A 67 -15.35 9.95 13.93
N LEU A 68 -14.94 8.70 14.13
CA LEU A 68 -15.52 7.78 15.12
C LEU A 68 -14.56 7.42 16.25
N TYR A 69 -13.23 7.44 16.01
CA TYR A 69 -12.26 7.10 17.05
C TYR A 69 -12.06 8.26 18.03
N THR A 70 -11.99 7.95 19.31
CA THR A 70 -11.62 8.91 20.35
C THR A 70 -10.11 8.85 20.56
N PRO A 71 -9.36 9.95 20.34
CA PRO A 71 -7.91 9.98 20.55
C PRO A 71 -7.50 9.43 21.92
N ASP A 72 -6.37 8.72 21.96
CA ASP A 72 -5.79 8.08 23.15
C ASP A 72 -6.63 7.01 23.86
N SER A 73 -7.81 6.65 23.34
CA SER A 73 -8.64 5.59 23.92
C SER A 73 -8.12 4.18 23.61
N TYR A 74 -7.43 4.01 22.48
CA TYR A 74 -7.08 2.72 21.86
C TYR A 74 -8.28 1.79 21.64
N ASP A 75 -9.51 2.32 21.73
CA ASP A 75 -10.75 1.59 21.54
C ASP A 75 -11.18 1.63 20.07
N VAL A 76 -10.95 0.53 19.37
CA VAL A 76 -11.36 0.35 17.95
C VAL A 76 -12.80 -0.15 17.81
N THR A 77 -13.54 -0.33 18.92
CA THR A 77 -14.93 -0.80 18.92
C THR A 77 -15.87 0.04 18.05
N PRO A 78 -15.78 1.39 18.02
CA PRO A 78 -16.63 2.20 17.14
C PRO A 78 -16.49 1.85 15.65
N LEU A 79 -15.27 1.53 15.20
CA LEU A 79 -15.00 1.10 13.81
C LEU A 79 -15.64 -0.26 13.53
N LYS A 80 -15.50 -1.22 14.46
CA LYS A 80 -16.13 -2.53 14.35
C LYS A 80 -17.65 -2.43 14.29
N HIS A 81 -18.25 -1.59 15.13
CA HIS A 81 -19.69 -1.34 15.12
C HIS A 81 -20.15 -0.75 13.80
N PHE A 82 -19.45 0.26 13.27
CA PHE A 82 -19.78 0.83 11.96
C PHE A 82 -19.77 -0.24 10.86
N VAL A 83 -18.71 -1.05 10.78
CA VAL A 83 -18.60 -2.12 9.79
C VAL A 83 -19.71 -3.16 9.94
N SER A 84 -20.01 -3.59 11.16
CA SER A 84 -21.11 -4.53 11.45
C SER A 84 -22.45 -3.99 10.99
N ASP A 85 -22.74 -2.72 11.30
CA ASP A 85 -23.98 -2.05 10.96
C ASP A 85 -24.11 -1.83 9.44
N PHE A 86 -23.03 -1.41 8.77
CA PHE A 86 -23.00 -1.24 7.33
C PHE A 86 -23.29 -2.56 6.61
N VAL A 87 -22.59 -3.64 6.98
CA VAL A 87 -22.83 -4.97 6.41
C VAL A 87 -24.25 -5.46 6.70
N ARG A 88 -24.80 -5.17 7.88
CA ARG A 88 -26.20 -5.51 8.22
C ARG A 88 -27.20 -4.80 7.31
N VAL A 89 -26.99 -3.51 7.02
CA VAL A 89 -27.83 -2.76 6.07
C VAL A 89 -27.75 -3.38 4.67
N ILE A 90 -26.54 -3.61 4.16
CA ILE A 90 -26.33 -4.18 2.83
C ILE A 90 -26.97 -5.57 2.70
N SER A 91 -26.73 -6.45 3.68
CA SER A 91 -27.24 -7.83 3.66
C SER A 91 -28.75 -7.95 3.85
N THR A 92 -29.39 -6.95 4.47
CA THR A 92 -30.86 -6.90 4.62
C THR A 92 -31.52 -6.34 3.37
N LYS A 93 -30.94 -5.30 2.78
CA LYS A 93 -31.54 -4.56 1.65
C LYS A 93 -31.31 -5.24 0.29
N TYR A 94 -30.19 -5.94 0.13
CA TYR A 94 -29.80 -6.54 -1.15
C TYR A 94 -29.57 -8.05 -1.05
N PRO A 95 -29.95 -8.83 -2.08
CA PRO A 95 -29.80 -10.28 -2.03
C PRO A 95 -28.35 -10.75 -2.22
N PHE A 96 -27.46 -9.91 -2.76
CA PHE A 96 -26.14 -10.33 -3.26
C PHE A 96 -25.18 -10.77 -2.15
N TRP A 97 -25.14 -10.06 -1.02
CA TRP A 97 -24.32 -10.44 0.14
C TRP A 97 -24.61 -11.87 0.60
N ASN A 98 -25.90 -12.21 0.76
CA ASN A 98 -26.31 -13.50 1.32
C ASN A 98 -26.07 -14.68 0.37
N LYS A 99 -25.98 -14.45 -0.94
CA LYS A 99 -25.72 -15.51 -1.94
C LYS A 99 -24.35 -16.16 -1.74
N THR A 100 -23.35 -15.36 -1.42
CA THR A 100 -21.94 -15.78 -1.30
C THR A 100 -21.41 -15.64 0.12
N ARG A 101 -22.23 -15.15 1.04
CA ARG A 101 -21.82 -14.72 2.39
C ARG A 101 -20.64 -13.74 2.32
N GLY A 102 -20.69 -12.83 1.37
CA GLY A 102 -19.66 -11.80 1.18
C GLY A 102 -18.42 -12.24 0.40
N ALA A 103 -18.34 -13.47 -0.14
CA ALA A 103 -17.11 -13.94 -0.81
C ALA A 103 -16.72 -13.14 -2.07
N ASP A 104 -17.70 -12.56 -2.76
CA ASP A 104 -17.50 -11.67 -3.91
C ASP A 104 -17.61 -10.19 -3.53
N HIS A 105 -17.59 -9.88 -2.23
CA HIS A 105 -17.55 -8.52 -1.71
C HIS A 105 -16.13 -8.13 -1.36
N PHE A 106 -15.83 -6.84 -1.50
CA PHE A 106 -14.54 -6.32 -1.09
C PHE A 106 -14.63 -4.96 -0.42
N MET A 107 -13.64 -4.70 0.43
CA MET A 107 -13.37 -3.40 1.04
C MET A 107 -11.95 -2.95 0.69
N VAL A 108 -11.70 -1.64 0.81
CA VAL A 108 -10.37 -1.04 0.65
C VAL A 108 -10.05 -0.24 1.91
N ALA A 109 -8.90 -0.49 2.52
CA ALA A 109 -8.43 0.29 3.66
C ALA A 109 -6.90 0.40 3.64
N CYS A 110 -6.39 1.61 3.74
CA CYS A 110 -4.95 1.83 3.88
C CYS A 110 -4.52 2.12 5.31
N HIS A 111 -5.42 2.54 6.20
CA HIS A 111 -5.08 2.69 7.61
C HIS A 111 -4.67 1.34 8.22
N ASP A 112 -3.70 1.37 9.15
CA ASP A 112 -3.21 0.19 9.88
C ASP A 112 -4.31 -0.61 10.61
N TRP A 113 -5.46 0.02 10.88
CA TRP A 113 -6.63 -0.58 11.53
C TRP A 113 -7.64 -1.22 10.58
N GLY A 114 -7.35 -1.28 9.28
CA GLY A 114 -8.16 -2.01 8.30
C GLY A 114 -8.52 -3.44 8.75
N PRO A 115 -7.55 -4.27 9.20
CA PRO A 115 -7.84 -5.58 9.76
C PRO A 115 -8.81 -5.54 10.95
N TYR A 116 -8.58 -4.65 11.93
CA TYR A 116 -9.43 -4.55 13.12
C TYR A 116 -10.84 -4.04 12.82
N ALA A 117 -11.00 -3.08 11.91
CA ALA A 117 -12.31 -2.60 11.48
C ALA A 117 -13.09 -3.74 10.79
N SER A 118 -12.44 -4.49 9.89
CA SER A 118 -13.06 -5.60 9.17
C SER A 118 -13.56 -6.73 10.10
N ASP A 119 -12.93 -6.89 11.27
CA ASP A 119 -13.32 -7.87 12.31
C ASP A 119 -14.67 -7.55 12.96
N GLY A 120 -15.24 -6.37 12.71
CA GLY A 120 -16.61 -6.04 13.09
C GLY A 120 -17.67 -6.95 12.47
N ASN A 121 -17.35 -7.66 11.38
CA ASN A 121 -18.22 -8.67 10.79
C ASN A 121 -17.44 -9.94 10.42
N PRO A 122 -17.82 -11.13 10.93
CA PRO A 122 -17.05 -12.36 10.72
C PRO A 122 -17.01 -12.82 9.26
N TYR A 123 -18.03 -12.52 8.46
CA TYR A 123 -18.03 -12.87 7.03
C TYR A 123 -17.16 -11.90 6.23
N LEU A 124 -17.19 -10.60 6.54
CA LEU A 124 -16.25 -9.64 5.94
C LEU A 124 -14.79 -9.99 6.27
N TYR A 125 -14.51 -10.34 7.53
CA TYR A 125 -13.16 -10.68 7.96
C TYR A 125 -12.65 -11.98 7.33
N ASN A 126 -13.46 -13.06 7.37
CA ASN A 126 -13.01 -14.40 6.99
C ASN A 126 -13.26 -14.75 5.51
N THR A 127 -14.29 -14.18 4.89
CA THR A 127 -14.79 -14.63 3.57
C THR A 127 -14.57 -13.59 2.48
N SER A 128 -14.85 -12.32 2.76
CA SER A 128 -14.67 -11.25 1.77
C SER A 128 -13.21 -10.95 1.45
N ILE A 129 -13.01 -10.34 0.29
CA ILE A 129 -11.72 -9.84 -0.19
C ILE A 129 -11.41 -8.53 0.55
N ARG A 130 -10.34 -8.49 1.33
CA ARG A 130 -9.90 -7.23 1.96
C ARG A 130 -8.68 -6.71 1.22
N VAL A 131 -8.78 -5.49 0.71
CA VAL A 131 -7.69 -4.78 0.06
C VAL A 131 -7.04 -3.88 1.11
N LEU A 132 -5.85 -4.25 1.60
CA LEU A 132 -5.28 -3.69 2.84
C LEU A 132 -3.85 -3.20 2.62
N CYS A 133 -3.50 -2.00 3.11
CA CYS A 133 -2.10 -1.60 3.23
C CYS A 133 -1.40 -2.46 4.29
N ASN A 134 -2.05 -2.68 5.44
CA ASN A 134 -1.53 -3.56 6.49
C ASN A 134 -1.64 -5.03 6.09
N ALA A 135 -0.78 -5.46 5.17
CA ALA A 135 -0.73 -6.81 4.65
C ALA A 135 0.17 -7.74 5.50
N ASN A 136 0.01 -7.64 6.82
CA ASN A 136 0.77 -8.41 7.80
C ASN A 136 0.09 -9.75 8.11
N THR A 137 0.72 -10.85 7.72
CA THR A 137 0.16 -12.20 7.92
C THR A 137 0.04 -12.62 9.38
N SER A 138 0.80 -12.02 10.30
CA SER A 138 0.61 -12.24 11.74
C SER A 138 -0.51 -11.40 12.38
N GLU A 139 -1.05 -10.42 11.66
CA GLU A 139 -2.16 -9.56 12.10
C GLU A 139 -3.47 -9.86 11.37
N GLY A 140 -3.55 -11.07 10.80
CA GLY A 140 -4.77 -11.58 10.20
C GLY A 140 -4.92 -11.33 8.72
N PHE A 141 -3.92 -10.75 8.03
CA PHE A 141 -3.91 -10.72 6.57
C PHE A 141 -3.73 -12.15 6.02
N ASN A 142 -4.57 -12.55 5.07
CA ASN A 142 -4.51 -13.85 4.42
C ASN A 142 -4.26 -13.67 2.92
N PRO A 143 -3.06 -13.97 2.41
CA PRO A 143 -2.69 -13.71 1.01
C PRO A 143 -3.51 -14.51 -0.01
N LEU A 144 -4.18 -15.59 0.40
CA LEU A 144 -5.05 -16.39 -0.46
C LEU A 144 -6.35 -15.63 -0.83
N LYS A 145 -6.85 -14.77 0.08
CA LYS A 145 -8.14 -14.07 -0.11
C LYS A 145 -8.03 -12.54 -0.10
N ASP A 146 -7.01 -12.00 0.56
CA ASP A 146 -6.79 -10.57 0.69
C ASP A 146 -5.83 -10.07 -0.39
N VAL A 147 -5.86 -8.76 -0.62
CA VAL A 147 -5.04 -8.08 -1.63
C VAL A 147 -4.15 -7.05 -0.93
N PRO A 148 -2.82 -7.12 -1.10
CA PRO A 148 -1.92 -6.11 -0.55
C PRO A 148 -2.04 -4.81 -1.36
N LEU A 149 -2.36 -3.72 -0.68
CA LEU A 149 -2.52 -2.38 -1.24
C LEU A 149 -1.20 -1.60 -1.06
N PRO A 150 -0.62 -1.01 -2.12
CA PRO A 150 0.53 -0.13 -1.95
C PRO A 150 0.12 1.17 -1.25
N GLU A 151 0.77 1.48 -0.13
CA GLU A 151 0.65 2.77 0.54
C GLU A 151 1.33 3.86 -0.31
N ILE A 152 0.61 4.96 -0.60
CA ILE A 152 1.10 6.05 -1.46
C ILE A 152 0.94 7.37 -0.72
N HIS A 153 2.07 8.05 -0.50
CA HIS A 153 2.09 9.38 0.07
C HIS A 153 1.93 10.45 -1.03
N LEU A 154 0.87 11.25 -0.92
CA LEU A 154 0.64 12.40 -1.80
C LEU A 154 0.70 13.72 -1.04
N HIS A 155 1.72 14.53 -1.33
CA HIS A 155 1.91 15.85 -0.75
C HIS A 155 0.90 16.83 -1.34
N GLY A 156 -0.07 17.25 -0.53
CA GLY A 156 -1.14 18.13 -1.01
C GLY A 156 -2.06 17.50 -2.06
N GLY A 157 -1.92 16.20 -2.32
CA GLY A 157 -2.67 15.47 -3.37
C GLY A 157 -1.82 15.08 -4.59
N GLU A 158 -0.55 15.46 -4.63
CA GLU A 158 0.35 15.16 -5.75
C GLU A 158 1.60 14.39 -5.31
N VAL A 159 2.14 13.61 -6.24
CA VAL A 159 3.50 13.05 -6.07
C VAL A 159 4.50 14.20 -6.14
N SER A 160 5.54 14.15 -5.32
CA SER A 160 6.63 15.13 -5.37
C SER A 160 7.15 15.30 -6.81
N PRO A 161 7.25 16.53 -7.35
CA PRO A 161 7.72 16.76 -8.72
C PRO A 161 9.10 16.16 -8.99
N LYS A 162 9.97 16.09 -7.97
CA LYS A 162 11.30 15.47 -8.04
C LYS A 162 11.25 13.98 -8.39
N LEU A 163 10.16 13.30 -8.01
CA LEU A 163 9.95 11.87 -8.24
C LEU A 163 9.25 11.58 -9.58
N LEU A 164 8.75 12.59 -10.29
CA LEU A 164 8.13 12.42 -11.60
C LEU A 164 9.19 12.19 -12.69
N SER A 165 10.33 12.86 -12.58
CA SER A 165 11.44 12.78 -13.53
C SER A 165 12.73 12.38 -12.81
N PRO A 166 12.97 11.07 -12.59
CA PRO A 166 14.20 10.62 -11.95
C PRO A 166 15.43 10.96 -12.81
N PRO A 167 16.62 11.01 -12.20
CA PRO A 167 17.87 11.24 -12.93
C PRO A 167 18.06 10.23 -14.07
N PRO A 168 18.83 10.61 -15.12
CA PRO A 168 19.21 9.68 -16.19
C PRO A 168 19.81 8.38 -15.64
N ASP A 169 19.68 7.28 -16.40
CA ASP A 169 20.11 5.96 -15.93
C ASP A 169 21.57 5.86 -15.49
N ASN A 170 22.42 6.63 -16.17
CA ASN A 170 23.86 6.72 -15.93
C ASN A 170 24.27 7.75 -14.87
N ALA A 171 23.32 8.46 -14.26
CA ALA A 171 23.62 9.40 -13.19
C ALA A 171 24.24 8.66 -12.00
N PRO A 172 25.41 9.12 -11.50
CA PRO A 172 26.06 8.48 -10.37
C PRO A 172 25.20 8.63 -9.11
N ARG A 173 25.02 7.53 -8.37
CA ARG A 173 24.36 7.55 -7.06
C ARG A 173 25.44 7.56 -5.99
N ARG A 174 25.54 8.67 -5.28
CA ARG A 174 26.61 8.96 -4.30
C ARG A 174 26.55 8.06 -3.08
N TYR A 175 25.35 7.74 -2.60
CA TYR A 175 25.16 7.01 -1.35
C TYR A 175 24.84 5.54 -1.63
N THR A 176 25.33 4.66 -0.76
CA THR A 176 24.98 3.23 -0.80
C THR A 176 23.51 3.07 -0.43
N ALA A 177 23.10 3.60 0.73
CA ALA A 177 21.73 3.49 1.19
C ALA A 177 21.23 4.75 1.89
N PHE A 178 19.91 4.95 1.87
CA PHE A 178 19.27 6.04 2.58
C PHE A 178 18.01 5.62 3.34
N PHE A 179 17.82 6.25 4.50
CA PHE A 179 16.58 6.24 5.27
C PHE A 179 16.39 7.58 6.00
N ALA A 180 15.15 8.07 6.02
CA ALA A 180 14.71 9.03 7.03
C ALA A 180 13.30 8.67 7.53
N GLY A 181 13.13 8.64 8.85
CA GLY A 181 11.84 8.35 9.49
C GLY A 181 11.94 8.22 11.01
N GLY A 182 10.90 8.69 11.70
CA GLY A 182 10.82 8.70 13.16
C GLY A 182 10.87 7.31 13.81
N MET A 183 11.14 7.30 15.12
CA MET A 183 11.03 6.10 15.96
C MET A 183 9.59 5.59 15.99
N HIS A 184 9.32 4.51 15.24
CA HIS A 184 7.98 3.99 15.04
C HIS A 184 8.03 2.49 14.75
N GLY A 185 7.21 1.71 15.45
CA GLY A 185 7.22 0.25 15.35
C GLY A 185 8.49 -0.44 15.89
N PRO A 186 8.58 -1.77 15.76
CA PRO A 186 9.66 -2.55 16.36
C PRO A 186 10.99 -2.51 15.58
N ILE A 187 10.95 -2.26 14.26
CA ILE A 187 12.15 -2.37 13.39
C ILE A 187 12.93 -1.06 13.31
N ARG A 188 12.25 0.08 13.19
CA ARG A 188 12.94 1.40 13.07
C ARG A 188 13.86 1.72 14.25
N PRO A 189 13.53 1.41 15.52
CA PRO A 189 14.45 1.59 16.63
C PRO A 189 15.77 0.82 16.46
N ILE A 190 15.72 -0.40 15.93
CA ILE A 190 16.92 -1.21 15.64
C ILE A 190 17.76 -0.51 14.55
N LEU A 191 17.13 -0.12 13.44
CA LEU A 191 17.81 0.58 12.35
C LEU A 191 18.47 1.89 12.83
N LEU A 192 17.73 2.71 13.56
CA LEU A 192 18.21 3.99 14.08
C LEU A 192 19.33 3.78 15.11
N HIS A 193 19.21 2.78 15.97
CA HIS A 193 20.26 2.45 16.95
C HIS A 193 21.59 2.12 16.26
N HIS A 194 21.55 1.36 15.16
CA HIS A 194 22.78 0.91 14.48
C HIS A 194 23.35 1.94 13.50
N TRP A 195 22.51 2.72 12.80
CA TRP A 195 22.96 3.49 11.63
C TRP A 195 22.74 4.99 11.71
N LYS A 196 21.91 5.51 12.63
CA LYS A 196 21.59 6.94 12.71
C LYS A 196 22.86 7.78 12.86
N ASN A 197 23.18 8.58 11.84
CA ASN A 197 24.36 9.44 11.80
C ASN A 197 25.71 8.70 12.06
N ARG A 198 25.83 7.41 11.67
CA ARG A 198 27.03 6.61 11.94
C ARG A 198 27.90 6.26 10.73
N ASP A 199 27.44 6.55 9.51
CA ASP A 199 28.15 6.20 8.27
C ASP A 199 27.96 7.29 7.19
N ASP A 200 28.97 7.44 6.33
CA ASP A 200 28.96 8.43 5.25
C ASP A 200 28.29 7.92 3.97
N ASP A 201 28.24 6.59 3.77
CA ASP A 201 27.64 5.96 2.60
C ASP A 201 26.22 5.46 2.88
N ILE A 202 25.93 5.05 4.12
CA ILE A 202 24.59 4.66 4.60
C ILE A 202 24.02 5.82 5.43
N ARG A 203 23.22 6.67 4.77
CA ARG A 203 22.65 7.88 5.36
C ARG A 203 21.34 7.56 6.05
N VAL A 204 21.36 7.46 7.38
CA VAL A 204 20.18 7.18 8.20
C VAL A 204 19.90 8.35 9.14
N TYR A 205 18.69 8.90 9.05
CA TYR A 205 18.20 9.97 9.91
C TYR A 205 16.89 9.56 10.57
N GLU A 206 16.63 10.11 11.75
CA GLU A 206 15.29 10.03 12.35
C GLU A 206 14.37 11.07 11.71
N TYR A 207 14.78 12.33 11.77
CA TYR A 207 14.20 13.43 11.02
C TYR A 207 15.33 14.20 10.36
N LEU A 208 15.12 14.66 9.12
CA LEU A 208 16.09 15.52 8.47
C LEU A 208 16.17 16.87 9.22
N PRO A 209 17.38 17.34 9.58
CA PRO A 209 17.58 18.66 10.17
C PRO A 209 16.97 19.76 9.31
N LYS A 210 16.06 20.56 9.89
CA LYS A 210 15.36 21.64 9.16
C LYS A 210 16.28 22.81 8.81
N ASP A 211 17.39 22.93 9.52
CA ASP A 211 18.39 24.00 9.44
C ASP A 211 19.48 23.75 8.38
N GLN A 212 19.54 22.56 7.78
CA GLN A 212 20.65 22.15 6.91
C GLN A 212 20.30 22.06 5.42
N ASP A 213 19.14 22.60 5.01
CA ASP A 213 18.61 22.55 3.62
C ASP A 213 18.69 21.14 3.00
N LEU A 214 18.44 20.12 3.84
CA LEU A 214 18.50 18.72 3.46
C LEU A 214 17.15 18.28 2.90
N ASP A 215 17.18 17.79 1.66
CA ASP A 215 15.97 17.35 0.97
C ASP A 215 15.88 15.82 0.90
N TYR A 216 14.75 15.30 1.40
CA TYR A 216 14.46 13.86 1.46
C TYR A 216 14.55 13.18 0.10
N TYR A 217 13.90 13.73 -0.92
CA TYR A 217 13.87 13.13 -2.24
C TYR A 217 15.22 13.22 -2.96
N SER A 218 15.98 14.29 -2.74
CA SER A 218 17.35 14.40 -3.23
C SER A 218 18.24 13.28 -2.67
N PHE A 219 18.08 12.87 -1.41
CA PHE A 219 18.79 11.71 -0.89
C PHE A 219 18.36 10.41 -1.56
N MET A 220 17.04 10.18 -1.74
CA MET A 220 16.55 8.98 -2.42
C MET A 220 17.08 8.89 -3.87
N LEU A 221 17.03 9.99 -4.63
CA LEU A 221 17.50 10.06 -6.01
C LEU A 221 19.02 9.86 -6.13
N ASN A 222 19.78 10.18 -5.08
CA ASN A 222 21.23 9.99 -5.02
C ASN A 222 21.68 8.71 -4.31
N SER A 223 20.75 7.83 -3.91
CA SER A 223 21.06 6.57 -3.21
C SER A 223 20.81 5.36 -4.11
N LYS A 224 21.71 4.38 -4.05
CA LYS A 224 21.53 3.09 -4.76
C LYS A 224 20.36 2.30 -4.17
N PHE A 225 20.31 2.24 -2.84
CA PHE A 225 19.33 1.49 -2.08
C PHE A 225 18.51 2.41 -1.14
N CYS A 226 17.22 2.15 -0.99
CA CYS A 226 16.36 2.89 -0.08
C CYS A 226 15.79 1.93 0.96
N LEU A 227 16.16 2.14 2.23
CA LEU A 227 15.74 1.25 3.30
C LEU A 227 14.26 1.48 3.61
N CYS A 228 13.49 0.40 3.62
CA CYS A 228 12.06 0.39 3.86
C CYS A 228 11.72 -0.44 5.11
N PRO A 229 12.12 0.01 6.32
CA PRO A 229 11.77 -0.66 7.57
C PRO A 229 10.28 -0.47 7.91
N SER A 230 9.63 -1.57 8.31
CA SER A 230 8.25 -1.48 8.80
C SER A 230 8.11 -0.62 10.04
N GLY A 231 6.94 -0.02 10.20
CA GLY A 231 6.50 0.67 11.40
C GLY A 231 5.70 -0.25 12.32
N TYR A 232 4.70 0.30 13.02
CA TYR A 232 3.63 -0.51 13.63
C TYR A 232 2.87 -1.27 12.55
N GLU A 233 2.61 -0.63 11.42
CA GLU A 233 2.18 -1.27 10.18
C GLU A 233 3.38 -1.79 9.36
N VAL A 234 3.18 -2.88 8.62
CA VAL A 234 4.16 -3.43 7.68
C VAL A 234 4.36 -2.60 6.41
N ALA A 235 3.32 -1.88 5.97
CA ALA A 235 3.42 -0.99 4.81
C ALA A 235 4.26 0.25 5.13
N SER A 236 4.79 0.83 4.06
CA SER A 236 5.42 2.14 4.13
C SER A 236 5.30 2.83 2.78
N PRO A 237 4.99 4.15 2.74
CA PRO A 237 4.98 4.88 1.48
C PRO A 237 6.36 4.89 0.81
N ARG A 238 7.42 4.70 1.60
CA ARG A 238 8.81 4.65 1.15
C ARG A 238 9.07 3.59 0.10
N ILE A 239 8.31 2.50 0.11
CA ILE A 239 8.42 1.47 -0.92
C ILE A 239 8.02 2.05 -2.28
N VAL A 240 6.91 2.78 -2.34
CA VAL A 240 6.48 3.42 -3.59
C VAL A 240 7.36 4.62 -3.94
N GLU A 241 7.75 5.43 -2.96
CA GLU A 241 8.66 6.56 -3.17
C GLU A 241 10.03 6.11 -3.72
N SER A 242 10.56 4.98 -3.24
CA SER A 242 11.83 4.41 -3.71
C SER A 242 11.72 3.88 -5.14
N ILE A 243 10.60 3.25 -5.48
CA ILE A 243 10.28 2.86 -6.86
C ILE A 243 10.23 4.09 -7.78
N TYR A 244 9.58 5.18 -7.34
CA TYR A 244 9.54 6.43 -8.12
C TYR A 244 10.91 7.10 -8.26
N ALA A 245 11.75 7.02 -7.23
CA ALA A 245 13.11 7.53 -7.23
C ALA A 245 14.10 6.63 -7.98
N GLU A 246 13.67 5.49 -8.51
CA GLU A 246 14.53 4.42 -9.06
C GLU A 246 15.66 4.02 -8.11
N CYS A 247 15.36 4.07 -6.82
CA CYS A 247 16.20 3.66 -5.72
C CYS A 247 15.78 2.25 -5.33
N VAL A 248 16.67 1.27 -5.38
CA VAL A 248 16.30 -0.14 -5.16
C VAL A 248 15.74 -0.30 -3.73
N PRO A 249 14.46 -0.69 -3.55
CA PRO A 249 13.88 -0.85 -2.22
C PRO A 249 14.58 -1.96 -1.46
N VAL A 250 14.97 -1.69 -0.21
CA VAL A 250 15.46 -2.70 0.73
C VAL A 250 14.38 -2.98 1.75
N ILE A 251 13.72 -4.13 1.63
CA ILE A 251 12.59 -4.52 2.46
C ILE A 251 13.13 -5.04 3.80
N LEU A 252 12.79 -4.33 4.86
CA LEU A 252 13.16 -4.62 6.25
C LEU A 252 11.88 -4.83 7.06
N SER A 253 11.24 -5.97 6.89
CA SER A 253 9.96 -6.30 7.52
C SER A 253 9.87 -7.78 7.86
N LYS A 254 8.94 -8.12 8.73
CA LYS A 254 8.52 -9.50 9.01
C LYS A 254 7.09 -9.69 8.53
N ASN A 255 6.77 -10.87 8.02
CA ASN A 255 5.38 -11.29 7.71
C ASN A 255 4.62 -10.41 6.70
N TYR A 256 5.32 -9.55 5.95
CA TYR A 256 4.71 -8.62 5.01
C TYR A 256 4.47 -9.27 3.64
N THR A 257 3.22 -9.29 3.19
CA THR A 257 2.89 -9.63 1.80
C THR A 257 3.02 -8.38 0.94
N LEU A 258 4.01 -8.34 0.05
CA LEU A 258 4.28 -7.15 -0.75
C LEU A 258 3.21 -6.91 -1.84
N PRO A 259 2.90 -5.64 -2.17
CA PRO A 259 1.93 -5.30 -3.21
C PRO A 259 2.21 -6.00 -4.55
N PHE A 260 1.15 -6.52 -5.16
CA PHE A 260 1.18 -7.17 -6.49
C PHE A 260 2.12 -8.38 -6.61
N SER A 261 2.48 -9.04 -5.50
CA SER A 261 3.34 -10.24 -5.53
C SER A 261 2.77 -11.40 -6.35
N ASP A 262 1.46 -11.38 -6.65
CA ASP A 262 0.80 -12.37 -7.51
C ASP A 262 1.27 -12.32 -8.97
N VAL A 263 1.85 -11.19 -9.39
CA VAL A 263 2.26 -10.95 -10.78
C VAL A 263 3.66 -10.34 -10.90
N LEU A 264 4.14 -9.66 -9.86
CA LEU A 264 5.47 -9.05 -9.81
C LEU A 264 6.41 -9.89 -8.93
N ARG A 265 7.55 -10.26 -9.49
CA ARG A 265 8.63 -10.94 -8.75
C ARG A 265 9.52 -9.93 -8.06
N TRP A 266 9.32 -9.72 -6.76
CA TRP A 266 10.01 -8.69 -5.98
C TRP A 266 11.53 -8.85 -5.94
N GLU A 267 12.06 -10.07 -6.06
CA GLU A 267 13.51 -10.33 -6.12
C GLU A 267 14.15 -9.74 -7.39
N GLY A 268 13.36 -9.44 -8.41
CA GLY A 268 13.83 -8.82 -9.64
C GLY A 268 14.07 -7.30 -9.53
N PHE A 269 13.60 -6.65 -8.46
CA PHE A 269 13.67 -5.19 -8.33
C PHE A 269 13.82 -4.69 -6.89
N SER A 270 13.99 -5.57 -5.91
CA SER A 270 14.19 -5.21 -4.51
C SER A 270 15.19 -6.15 -3.84
N VAL A 271 15.64 -5.78 -2.64
CA VAL A 271 16.48 -6.60 -1.78
C VAL A 271 15.73 -6.84 -0.48
N GLN A 272 15.52 -8.10 -0.09
CA GLN A 272 14.99 -8.42 1.23
C GLN A 272 16.14 -8.69 2.19
N VAL A 273 16.12 -8.05 3.36
CA VAL A 273 17.14 -8.22 4.41
C VAL A 273 16.45 -8.60 5.70
N ASP A 274 16.93 -9.65 6.37
CA ASP A 274 16.39 -10.04 7.67
C ASP A 274 16.64 -8.93 8.71
N VAL A 275 15.70 -8.76 9.63
CA VAL A 275 15.81 -7.79 10.72
C VAL A 275 17.07 -8.03 11.57
N SER A 276 17.49 -9.28 11.76
CA SER A 276 18.71 -9.63 12.47
C SER A 276 19.99 -9.16 11.76
N ASP A 277 19.91 -8.92 10.46
CA ASP A 277 21.03 -8.47 9.62
C ASP A 277 21.12 -6.95 9.48
N ILE A 278 20.22 -6.19 10.12
CA ILE A 278 20.32 -4.74 10.19
C ILE A 278 21.71 -4.25 10.61
N PRO A 279 22.39 -4.80 11.64
CA PRO A 279 23.74 -4.38 12.00
C PRO A 279 24.79 -4.59 10.90
N ARG A 280 24.51 -5.48 9.94
CA ARG A 280 25.39 -5.84 8.82
C ARG A 280 24.96 -5.25 7.48
N LEU A 281 24.06 -4.25 7.46
CA LEU A 281 23.55 -3.67 6.21
C LEU A 281 24.64 -3.25 5.21
N LYS A 282 25.75 -2.66 5.69
CA LYS A 282 26.87 -2.29 4.80
C LYS A 282 27.50 -3.52 4.13
N GLU A 283 27.76 -4.58 4.89
CA GLU A 283 28.27 -5.85 4.34
C GLU A 283 27.31 -6.43 3.29
N VAL A 284 26.02 -6.54 3.64
CA VAL A 284 24.99 -7.12 2.78
C VAL A 284 24.83 -6.34 1.48
N LEU A 285 24.72 -5.01 1.55
CA LEU A 285 24.48 -4.17 0.38
C LEU A 285 25.75 -4.00 -0.47
N SER A 286 26.94 -3.95 0.13
CA SER A 286 28.21 -3.89 -0.61
C SER A 286 28.58 -5.20 -1.29
N ALA A 287 28.05 -6.35 -0.82
CA ALA A 287 28.21 -7.64 -1.50
C ALA A 287 27.47 -7.73 -2.84
N ILE A 288 26.48 -6.85 -3.07
CA ILE A 288 25.75 -6.80 -4.34
C ILE A 288 26.64 -6.17 -5.42
N SER A 289 27.07 -7.00 -6.36
CA SER A 289 27.88 -6.53 -7.49
C SER A 289 27.17 -5.43 -8.29
N GLU A 290 27.95 -4.53 -8.90
CA GLU A 290 27.41 -3.46 -9.75
C GLU A 290 26.52 -3.99 -10.89
N ARG A 291 26.87 -5.15 -11.45
CA ARG A 291 26.04 -5.83 -12.47
C ARG A 291 24.67 -6.22 -11.93
N GLU A 292 24.61 -6.75 -10.71
CA GLU A 292 23.36 -7.16 -10.08
C GLU A 292 22.51 -5.96 -9.66
N TYR A 293 23.15 -4.94 -9.08
CA TYR A 293 22.49 -3.67 -8.79
C TYR A 293 21.82 -3.05 -10.04
N ARG A 294 22.50 -3.05 -11.19
CA ARG A 294 21.90 -2.54 -12.45
C ARG A 294 20.69 -3.34 -12.89
N LYS A 295 20.67 -4.66 -12.69
CA LYS A 295 19.47 -5.47 -13.00
C LYS A 295 18.31 -5.08 -12.09
N LEU A 296 18.56 -4.98 -10.78
CA LEU A 296 17.56 -4.56 -9.80
C LEU A 296 17.00 -3.18 -10.16
N LYS A 297 17.88 -2.21 -10.45
CA LYS A 297 17.46 -0.85 -10.86
C LYS A 297 16.60 -0.88 -12.13
N ASN A 298 17.01 -1.63 -13.16
CA ASN A 298 16.20 -1.79 -14.38
C ASN A 298 14.83 -2.43 -14.08
N GLY A 299 14.80 -3.38 -13.14
CA GLY A 299 13.58 -3.96 -12.61
C GLY A 299 12.68 -2.89 -11.98
N VAL A 300 13.24 -2.02 -11.14
CA VAL A 300 12.51 -0.89 -10.53
C VAL A 300 11.89 0.00 -11.60
N THR A 301 12.68 0.42 -12.59
CA THR A 301 12.20 1.23 -13.72
C THR A 301 11.06 0.54 -14.48
N ALA A 302 11.17 -0.76 -14.72
CA ALA A 302 10.15 -1.53 -15.42
C ALA A 302 8.83 -1.63 -14.63
N VAL A 303 8.90 -1.81 -13.31
CA VAL A 303 7.69 -1.94 -12.47
C VAL A 303 7.08 -0.60 -12.07
N ARG A 304 7.81 0.52 -12.19
CA ARG A 304 7.37 1.86 -11.76
C ARG A 304 5.97 2.24 -12.25
N ARG A 305 5.63 1.90 -13.50
CA ARG A 305 4.29 2.15 -14.08
C ARG A 305 3.16 1.50 -13.27
N HIS A 306 3.41 0.34 -12.65
CA HIS A 306 2.44 -0.45 -11.87
C HIS A 306 2.10 0.16 -10.51
N PHE A 307 2.92 1.11 -10.05
CA PHE A 307 2.69 1.85 -8.81
C PHE A 307 2.21 3.29 -9.07
N THR A 308 2.23 3.75 -10.32
CA THR A 308 1.84 5.12 -10.68
C THR A 308 0.33 5.33 -10.57
N LEU A 309 -0.07 6.47 -9.99
CA LEU A 309 -1.44 6.99 -10.06
C LEU A 309 -1.60 7.85 -11.32
N ASN A 310 -2.48 7.46 -12.23
CA ASN A 310 -2.89 8.30 -13.36
C ASN A 310 -4.31 8.81 -13.15
N GLN A 311 -4.61 9.98 -13.72
CA GLN A 311 -5.97 10.50 -13.85
C GLN A 311 -6.17 10.99 -15.30
N PRO A 312 -7.02 10.34 -16.11
CA PRO A 312 -7.74 9.09 -15.81
C PRO A 312 -6.80 7.89 -15.67
N ALA A 313 -7.25 6.82 -15.01
CA ALA A 313 -6.46 5.60 -14.88
C ALA A 313 -6.06 5.02 -16.25
N LYS A 314 -4.83 4.51 -16.32
CA LYS A 314 -4.22 3.93 -17.52
C LYS A 314 -3.97 2.45 -17.33
N ARG A 315 -4.03 1.69 -18.42
CA ARG A 315 -3.74 0.26 -18.41
C ARG A 315 -2.39 0.00 -17.70
N PHE A 316 -2.39 -0.99 -16.81
CA PHE A 316 -1.25 -1.39 -15.98
C PHE A 316 -0.82 -0.42 -14.87
N ASP A 317 -1.56 0.65 -14.62
CA ASP A 317 -1.30 1.52 -13.48
C ASP A 317 -1.79 0.93 -12.15
N VAL A 318 -1.53 1.62 -11.03
CA VAL A 318 -1.85 1.08 -9.70
C VAL A 318 -3.32 0.73 -9.53
N PHE A 319 -4.23 1.53 -10.11
CA PHE A 319 -5.67 1.27 -10.06
C PHE A 319 -6.02 -0.03 -10.81
N HIS A 320 -5.48 -0.22 -12.01
CA HIS A 320 -5.68 -1.45 -12.77
C HIS A 320 -5.05 -2.66 -12.09
N MET A 321 -3.89 -2.50 -11.44
CA MET A 321 -3.21 -3.57 -10.71
C MET A 321 -3.98 -4.00 -9.45
N ILE A 322 -4.60 -3.06 -8.73
CA ILE A 322 -5.51 -3.36 -7.61
C ILE A 322 -6.71 -4.16 -8.10
N LEU A 323 -7.40 -3.68 -9.15
CA LEU A 323 -8.55 -4.40 -9.73
C LEU A 323 -8.17 -5.77 -10.29
N HIS A 324 -6.98 -5.91 -10.86
CA HIS A 324 -6.46 -7.19 -11.30
C HIS A 324 -6.28 -8.15 -10.13
N SER A 325 -5.73 -7.67 -9.01
CA SER A 325 -5.52 -8.50 -7.82
C SER A 325 -6.85 -8.94 -7.21
N ILE A 326 -7.85 -8.04 -7.14
CA ILE A 326 -9.23 -8.38 -6.73
C ILE A 326 -9.83 -9.43 -7.68
N TRP A 327 -9.66 -9.24 -8.99
CA TRP A 327 -10.15 -10.20 -10.00
C TRP A 327 -9.54 -11.60 -9.81
N LEU A 328 -8.25 -11.70 -9.48
CA LEU A 328 -7.62 -12.98 -9.19
C LEU A 328 -8.24 -13.69 -7.98
N ARG A 329 -8.53 -12.95 -6.89
CA ARG A 329 -9.19 -13.51 -5.69
C ARG A 329 -10.60 -13.99 -6.01
N ARG A 330 -11.31 -13.29 -6.89
CA ARG A 330 -12.64 -13.69 -7.33
C ARG A 330 -12.65 -14.99 -8.14
N LEU A 331 -11.57 -15.30 -8.86
CA LEU A 331 -11.48 -16.51 -9.68
C LEU A 331 -11.08 -17.76 -8.89
N ASP A 332 -10.75 -17.63 -7.60
CA ASP A 332 -10.34 -18.74 -6.73
C ASP A 332 -9.21 -19.58 -7.35
N ILE A 333 -8.25 -18.91 -7.98
CA ILE A 333 -7.07 -19.56 -8.57
C ILE A 333 -6.03 -19.71 -7.44
N ASP A 334 -5.43 -20.90 -7.31
CA ASP A 334 -4.25 -21.10 -6.45
C ASP A 334 -3.13 -20.14 -6.89
N LEU A 335 -2.95 -19.06 -6.14
CA LEU A 335 -1.86 -18.11 -6.31
C LEU A 335 -0.63 -18.73 -5.63
N ARG A 336 0.28 -19.24 -6.47
CA ARG A 336 1.47 -19.98 -6.06
C ARG A 336 2.56 -19.08 -5.50
#